data_AF-A0A9W4B6M7-F1
#
_entry.id   AF-A0A9W4B6M7-F1
#
_cell.length_a   1.000
_cell.length_b   1.000
_cell.length_c   1.000
_cell.angle_alpha   90.00
_cell.angle_beta   90.00
_cell.angle_gamma   90.00
#
_symmetry.space_group_name_H-M   'P 1'
#
loop_
_entity.id
_entity.type
_entity.pdbx_description
1 polymer ?
#
loop_
_entity_poly.entity_id
_entity_poly.type
_entity_poly.pdbx_seq_one_letter_code
_entity_poly.pdbx_strand_id
1 'polypeptide(L)' 'MVLTLPHPTLGDLGVPGSPVRLSEPTEPRREVPLGLGADQDDVFTDYVRARGGGR' A
#
# COMPACT_ATOMS: atom_id res chain seq x y z
N MET A 1 12.13 9.40 17.28
CA MET A 1 11.64 10.79 17.06
C MET A 1 10.86 11.20 18.31
N VAL A 2 11.03 12.43 18.80
CA VAL A 2 10.29 12.95 19.97
C VAL A 2 9.24 13.94 19.45
N LEU A 3 8.00 13.77 19.90
CA LEU A 3 6.88 14.66 19.58
C LEU A 3 6.59 15.53 20.80
N THR A 4 6.22 16.79 20.55
CA THR A 4 5.75 17.71 21.58
C THR A 4 4.23 17.71 21.56
N LEU A 5 3.59 17.36 22.69
CA LEU A 5 2.14 17.38 22.84
C LEU A 5 1.73 18.35 23.95
N PRO A 6 0.74 19.22 23.72
CA PRO A 6 0.24 20.12 24.76
C PRO A 6 -0.56 19.34 25.81
N HIS A 7 -0.27 19.55 27.10
CA HIS A 7 -1.02 18.99 28.21
C HIS A 7 -1.61 20.11 29.10
N PRO A 8 -2.90 20.06 29.45
CA PRO A 8 -3.60 21.18 30.10
C PRO A 8 -3.03 21.59 31.47
N THR A 9 -2.44 20.64 32.21
CA THR A 9 -1.90 20.89 33.55
C THR A 9 -0.37 20.93 33.59
N LEU A 10 0.28 20.27 32.63
CA LEU A 10 1.72 19.97 32.70
C LEU A 10 2.53 20.76 31.67
N GLY A 11 1.86 21.57 30.85
CA GLY A 11 2.49 22.25 29.72
C GLY A 11 2.84 21.26 28.61
N ASP A 12 3.82 21.62 27.80
CA ASP A 12 4.22 20.80 26.66
C ASP A 12 5.04 19.58 27.10
N LEU A 13 4.58 18.40 26.71
CA LEU A 13 5.22 17.12 27.03
C LEU A 13 5.99 16.57 25.82
N GLY A 14 7.23 16.15 26.05
CA GLY A 14 8.00 15.38 25.08
C GLY A 14 7.66 13.89 25.19
N VAL A 15 7.09 13.31 24.14
CA VAL A 15 6.70 11.89 24.09
C VAL A 15 7.38 11.18 22.92
N PRO A 16 7.71 9.87 23.04
CA PRO A 16 8.22 9.12 21.91
C PRO A 16 7.13 9.02 20.82
N GLY A 17 7.47 9.47 19.61
CA GLY A 17 6.62 9.30 18.44
C GLY A 17 6.65 7.86 17.93
N SER A 18 5.59 7.46 17.22
CA SER A 18 5.56 6.15 16.53
C SER A 18 6.75 6.02 15.58
N PRO A 19 7.49 4.90 15.61
CA PRO A 19 8.57 4.64 14.65
C PRO A 19 8.02 4.33 13.25
N VAL A 20 6.74 3.98 13.15
CA VAL A 20 6.09 3.63 11.89
C VAL A 20 5.61 4.90 11.21
N ARG A 21 6.12 5.17 10.00
CA ARG A 21 5.55 6.18 9.11
C ARG A 21 4.47 5.51 8.25
N LEU A 22 3.23 5.94 8.43
CA LEU A 22 2.14 5.53 7.56
C LEU A 22 2.23 6.36 6.27
N SER A 23 2.28 5.70 5.12
CA SER A 23 2.02 6.36 3.84
C SER A 23 0.60 6.90 3.82
N GLU A 24 0.37 8.04 3.19
CA GLU A 24 -1.00 8.45 2.89
C GLU A 24 -1.69 7.36 2.06
N PRO A 25 -2.96 7.04 2.33
CA PRO A 25 -3.69 6.06 1.53
C PRO A 25 -3.93 6.67 0.15
N THR A 26 -2.99 6.48 -0.78
CA THR A 26 -3.14 6.93 -2.17
C THR A 26 -4.12 6.05 -2.94
N GLU A 27 -4.23 4.76 -2.58
CA GLU A 27 -5.18 3.85 -3.23
C GLU A 27 -5.96 3.03 -2.19
N PRO A 28 -7.28 2.85 -2.39
CA PRO A 28 -8.06 1.93 -1.59
C PRO A 28 -7.48 0.52 -1.75
N ARG A 29 -7.31 -0.19 -0.63
CA ARG A 29 -6.96 -1.61 -0.67
C ARG A 29 -8.02 -2.36 -1.49
N ARG A 30 -7.60 -3.17 -2.46
CA ARG A 30 -8.48 -4.16 -3.10
C ARG A 30 -9.12 -5.01 -1.99
N GLU A 31 -10.45 -5.06 -1.98
CA GLU A 31 -11.25 -5.61 -0.88
C GLU A 31 -10.97 -7.10 -0.63
N VAL A 32 -10.48 -7.83 -1.63
CA VAL A 32 -10.12 -9.24 -1.52
C VAL A 32 -8.93 -9.53 -2.43
N PRO A 33 -7.91 -10.31 -1.98
CA PRO A 33 -6.92 -10.88 -2.88
C PRO A 33 -7.61 -11.68 -3.98
N LEU A 34 -7.17 -11.51 -5.23
CA LEU A 34 -7.68 -12.33 -6.32
C LEU A 34 -7.47 -13.82 -6.00
N GLY A 35 -8.43 -14.65 -6.38
CA GLY A 35 -8.28 -16.09 -6.29
C GLY A 35 -7.03 -16.55 -7.05
N LEU A 36 -6.42 -17.66 -6.60
CA LEU A 36 -5.28 -18.23 -7.28
C LEU A 36 -5.65 -18.53 -8.74
N GLY A 37 -4.94 -17.90 -9.68
CA GLY A 37 -5.15 -18.08 -11.12
C GLY A 37 -6.31 -17.28 -11.73
N ALA A 38 -6.90 -16.30 -11.02
CA ALA A 38 -8.03 -15.51 -11.53
C ALA A 38 -7.78 -14.86 -12.90
N ASP A 39 -6.56 -14.40 -13.16
CA ASP A 39 -6.19 -13.71 -14.40
C ASP A 39 -5.29 -14.58 -15.31
N GLN A 40 -5.21 -15.89 -15.06
CA GLN A 40 -4.23 -16.77 -15.70
C GLN A 40 -4.42 -16.83 -17.23
N ASP A 41 -5.66 -16.96 -17.68
CA ASP A 41 -5.98 -17.08 -19.11
C ASP A 41 -5.73 -15.76 -19.86
N ASP A 42 -6.00 -14.62 -19.21
CA ASP A 42 -5.73 -13.29 -19.77
C ASP A 42 -4.23 -13.04 -19.91
N VAL A 43 -3.43 -13.40 -18.90
CA VAL A 43 -1.96 -13.32 -18.94
C VAL A 43 -1.39 -14.19 -20.06
N PHE A 44 -1.89 -15.41 -20.24
CA PHE A 44 -1.43 -16.28 -21.33
C PHE A 44 -1.86 -15.75 -22.71
N THR A 45 -3.06 -15.19 -22.81
CA THR A 45 -3.55 -14.57 -24.04
C THR A 45 -2.70 -13.37 -24.43
N ASP A 46 -2.37 -12.50 -23.48
CA ASP A 46 -1.50 -11.34 -23.71
C ASP A 46 -0.08 -11.76 -24.05
N TYR A 47 0.45 -12.80 -23.42
CA TYR A 47 1.75 -13.36 -23.76
C TYR A 47 1.80 -13.85 -25.21
N VAL A 48 0.77 -14.59 -25.65
CA VAL A 48 0.65 -15.07 -27.03
C VAL A 48 0.50 -13.90 -27.99
N ARG A 49 -0.28 -12.87 -27.66
CA ARG A 49 -0.45 -11.67 -28.48
C ARG A 49 0.85 -10.87 -28.61
N ALA A 50 1.57 -10.65 -27.51
CA ALA A 50 2.84 -9.93 -27.50
C ALA A 50 3.95 -10.66 -28.25
N ARG A 51 3.96 -12.00 -28.24
CA ARG A 51 4.98 -12.83 -28.91
C ARG A 51 4.58 -13.22 -30.35
N GLY A 52 3.29 -13.24 -30.66
CA GLY A 52 2.72 -13.68 -31.94
C GLY A 52 2.61 -12.61 -33.02
N GLY A 53 2.95 -11.35 -32.73
CA GLY A 53 3.00 -10.25 -33.72
C GLY A 53 4.19 -10.31 -34.70
N GLY A 54 4.90 -11.44 -34.77
CA GLY A 54 6.00 -11.69 -35.68
C GLY A 54 5.73 -12.91 -36.55
N ARG A 55 4.80 -12.77 -37.50
CA ARG A 55 4.77 -13.61 -38.69
C ARG A 55 4.43 -12.77 -39.91
#